data_AF-A0A3G6IGR8-F1
#
_entry.id   AF-A0A3G6IGR8-F1
#
_cell.length_a   1.000
_cell.length_b   1.000
_cell.length_c   1.000
_cell.angle_alpha   90.00
_cell.angle_beta   90.00
_cell.angle_gamma   90.00
#
_symmetry.space_group_name_H-M   'P 1'
#
loop_
_entity.id
_entity.type
_entity.pdbx_description
1 polymer ?
#
loop_
_entity_poly.entity_id
_entity_poly.type
_entity_poly.pdbx_seq_one_letter_code
_entity_poly.pdbx_strand_id
1 'polypeptide(L)'
;MMSVNVGWEGGVHVQTCGHHLHLDCLKSYLSSLRSQQRLAADRGEYACPLCRQLANSVLPLLPPPISSLGLTPPPNATDPELLAGVNTMLRTALPPPTQNVTSLMEAMSKSVEDMTNVTYAKYRQKIGGSRQQGNTNQLVFIMSIARTNLEIEVAQRGGTLITPLHPSVTQDMPSSSTSGLQPTNILVPKRSAISALLRVLGVQAKLNLNPLWDVCCSGLFSQDFSSSSVANNVPLLLVDPSTLLTQLILLLPLNLDIAYFTRVVKILYNLLYFQVVVQLSYKLTPAERIQCTSQDGETELLEQAFAFVIRTLEGTGVYCEVEEVSSNCTCSSSSNSGCLKQAEAQLRTLCLPFLRIAALLRHHLYSLPLPEIDDPEQEFLRLIYYLELVREGMSIHRFNGGSSVTFPWRPTVEPWLRQLGDFISRSQMSSRSLIQEHHILWNQPRLLSLPDLYDKIFQYYHRRQCTQCHSIPRETSICLLCGTLVCLKESCCKQLSICEAVQHSIDCGAGTAMYLVVTSSYIIVIRGKRACLWGSVYLDSFGEEDRELKRGKPLYLSASRYELLQQQWLAHRFDHMNKKWVWHRDAL
;
A
#
# COMPACT_ATOMS: atom_id res chain seq x y z
N MET A 1 2.80 -8.84 20.47
CA MET A 1 2.50 -9.51 19.19
C MET A 1 3.24 -8.78 18.08
N MET A 2 4.31 -9.34 17.51
CA MET A 2 4.80 -8.88 16.21
C MET A 2 3.87 -9.49 15.15
N SER A 3 2.62 -9.00 15.08
CA SER A 3 1.84 -9.27 13.89
C SER A 3 2.62 -8.64 12.73
N VAL A 4 2.73 -9.34 11.62
CA VAL A 4 3.45 -8.91 10.42
C VAL A 4 2.85 -7.60 9.82
N ASN A 5 1.86 -7.01 10.49
CA ASN A 5 1.21 -5.74 10.21
C ASN A 5 2.01 -4.49 10.64
N VAL A 6 3.28 -4.60 11.07
CA VAL A 6 4.13 -3.42 11.35
C VAL A 6 4.70 -2.78 10.07
N GLY A 7 4.51 -3.40 8.90
CA GLY A 7 5.10 -2.97 7.62
C GLY A 7 4.45 -1.76 6.94
N TRP A 8 3.53 -1.03 7.57
CA TRP A 8 2.75 0.03 6.91
C TRP A 8 3.26 1.43 7.27
N GLU A 9 3.90 1.59 8.43
CA GLU A 9 4.41 2.89 8.87
C GLU A 9 5.88 3.06 8.47
N GLY A 10 6.18 4.15 7.75
CA GLY A 10 7.56 4.53 7.45
C GLY A 10 8.15 3.98 6.16
N GLY A 11 7.35 3.40 5.27
CA GLY A 11 7.84 3.03 3.94
C GLY A 11 8.25 4.24 3.10
N VAL A 12 9.17 4.02 2.16
CA VAL A 12 9.75 5.07 1.31
C VAL A 12 9.22 4.95 -0.11
N HIS A 13 8.66 6.04 -0.63
CA HIS A 13 8.32 6.14 -2.05
C HIS A 13 9.55 6.43 -2.90
N VAL A 14 9.77 5.64 -3.95
CA VAL A 14 10.93 5.73 -4.83
C VAL A 14 10.48 6.15 -6.22
N GLN A 15 11.05 7.26 -6.72
CA GLN A 15 10.83 7.74 -8.08
C GLN A 15 12.16 7.88 -8.81
N THR A 16 12.13 7.63 -10.12
CA THR A 16 13.32 7.80 -10.96
C THR A 16 13.04 8.76 -12.11
N CYS A 17 14.07 9.46 -12.57
CA CYS A 17 14.02 10.22 -13.81
C CYS A 17 14.16 9.32 -15.06
N GLY A 18 14.37 8.00 -14.86
CA GLY A 18 14.52 7.01 -15.93
C GLY A 18 15.81 7.08 -16.76
N HIS A 19 16.78 7.91 -16.36
CA HIS A 19 18.08 8.00 -17.03
C HIS A 19 19.08 7.01 -16.44
N HIS A 20 19.90 6.41 -17.31
CA HIS A 20 20.93 5.45 -16.94
C HIS A 20 22.32 6.08 -17.01
N LEU A 21 23.22 5.62 -16.15
CA LEU A 21 24.59 6.11 -16.05
C LEU A 21 25.47 5.02 -15.45
N HIS A 22 26.74 4.96 -15.86
CA HIS A 22 27.70 4.02 -15.26
C HIS A 22 28.02 4.44 -13.83
N LEU A 23 28.22 3.45 -12.93
CA LEU A 23 28.54 3.71 -11.52
C LEU A 23 29.81 4.55 -11.37
N ASP A 24 30.83 4.34 -12.21
CA ASP A 24 32.08 5.11 -12.15
C ASP A 24 31.91 6.55 -12.66
N CYS A 25 31.06 6.76 -13.66
CA CYS A 25 30.67 8.10 -14.11
C CYS A 25 29.91 8.86 -13.02
N LEU A 26 29.03 8.17 -12.26
CA LEU A 26 28.34 8.77 -11.12
C LEU A 26 29.33 9.24 -10.06
N LYS A 27 30.25 8.36 -9.65
CA LYS A 27 31.26 8.66 -8.63
C LYS A 27 32.08 9.89 -9.02
N SER A 28 32.50 9.96 -10.29
CA SER A 28 33.26 11.09 -10.85
C SER A 28 32.42 12.37 -10.92
N TYR A 29 31.13 12.27 -11.23
CA TYR A 29 30.21 13.41 -11.24
C TYR A 29 29.98 13.95 -9.83
N LEU A 30 29.66 13.09 -8.86
CA LEU A 30 29.42 13.49 -7.47
C LEU A 30 30.68 14.11 -6.82
N SER A 31 31.88 13.63 -7.15
CA SER A 31 33.12 14.25 -6.66
C SER A 31 33.30 15.68 -7.21
N SER A 32 32.92 15.93 -8.46
CA SER A 32 32.98 17.26 -9.08
C SER A 32 31.99 18.27 -8.45
N LEU A 33 30.87 17.79 -7.90
CA LEU A 33 29.80 18.63 -7.35
C LEU A 33 30.06 19.15 -5.93
N ARG A 34 31.05 18.62 -5.20
CA ARG A 34 31.31 19.00 -3.79
C ARG A 34 31.64 20.50 -3.61
N SER A 35 31.90 21.23 -4.69
CA SER A 35 32.14 22.69 -4.69
C SER A 35 30.89 23.55 -4.92
N GLN A 36 29.74 22.98 -5.29
CA GLN A 36 28.52 23.73 -5.62
C GLN A 36 27.55 23.87 -4.43
N GLN A 37 27.30 25.10 -3.98
CA GLN A 37 26.53 25.42 -2.77
C GLN A 37 24.98 25.39 -2.90
N ARG A 38 24.40 25.07 -4.07
CA ARG A 38 22.94 25.22 -4.30
C ARG A 38 22.08 24.03 -3.87
N LEU A 39 22.66 22.84 -3.74
CA LEU A 39 21.99 21.60 -3.32
C LEU A 39 22.56 21.15 -1.97
N ALA A 40 21.83 20.34 -1.21
CA ALA A 40 22.41 19.68 -0.03
C ALA A 40 23.28 18.50 -0.48
N ALA A 41 24.38 18.81 -1.17
CA ALA A 41 25.35 17.82 -1.65
C ALA A 41 25.97 17.02 -0.49
N ASP A 42 26.06 17.63 0.69
CA ASP A 42 26.42 17.01 1.96
C ASP A 42 25.46 15.89 2.39
N ARG A 43 24.21 15.92 1.89
CA ARG A 43 23.15 14.94 2.18
C ARG A 43 22.89 13.99 1.00
N GLY A 44 23.77 13.96 0.01
CA GLY A 44 23.65 13.10 -1.15
C GLY A 44 22.69 13.62 -2.23
N GLU A 45 22.22 14.87 -2.14
CA GLU A 45 21.39 15.46 -3.19
C GLU A 45 22.24 15.94 -4.38
N TYR A 46 21.82 15.60 -5.59
CA TYR A 46 22.47 16.01 -6.83
C TYR A 46 21.45 16.22 -7.94
N ALA A 47 21.78 17.07 -8.92
CA ALA A 47 20.99 17.17 -10.14
C ALA A 47 21.39 16.04 -11.09
N CYS A 48 20.43 15.30 -11.67
CA CYS A 48 20.72 14.32 -12.71
C CYS A 48 21.54 14.96 -13.84
N PRO A 49 22.68 14.39 -14.27
CA PRO A 49 23.51 14.96 -15.33
C PRO A 49 22.78 15.20 -16.65
N LEU A 50 21.72 14.43 -16.92
CA LEU A 50 21.01 14.42 -18.20
C LEU A 50 19.77 15.32 -18.18
N CYS A 51 18.89 15.20 -17.18
CA CYS A 51 17.65 15.97 -17.13
C CYS A 51 17.62 17.07 -16.06
N ARG A 52 18.66 17.18 -15.23
CA ARG A 52 18.77 18.14 -14.11
C ARG A 52 17.70 18.03 -13.03
N GLN A 53 16.88 16.98 -13.06
CA GLN A 53 15.94 16.67 -11.98
C GLN A 53 16.70 16.36 -10.69
N LEU A 54 16.16 16.78 -9.55
CA LEU A 54 16.74 16.50 -8.24
C LEU A 54 16.70 14.98 -7.97
N ALA A 55 17.84 14.42 -7.60
CA ALA A 55 18.03 13.03 -7.23
C ALA A 55 18.85 12.95 -5.93
N ASN A 56 18.68 11.86 -5.20
CA ASN A 56 19.33 11.62 -3.91
C ASN A 56 19.83 10.18 -3.74
N SER A 57 19.64 9.32 -4.74
CA SER A 57 20.18 7.96 -4.80
C SER A 57 20.14 7.45 -6.25
N VAL A 58 20.55 6.20 -6.47
CA VAL A 58 20.44 5.48 -7.75
C VAL A 58 19.90 4.08 -7.50
N LEU A 59 19.29 3.46 -8.51
CA LEU A 59 18.90 2.05 -8.46
C LEU A 59 19.83 1.25 -9.39
N PRO A 60 20.73 0.41 -8.84
CA PRO A 60 21.57 -0.45 -9.65
C PRO A 60 20.72 -1.42 -10.47
N LEU A 61 21.07 -1.57 -11.75
CA LEU A 61 20.44 -2.55 -12.64
C LEU A 61 21.30 -3.81 -12.68
N LEU A 62 20.68 -4.96 -12.38
CA LEU A 62 21.33 -6.25 -12.60
C LEU A 62 21.40 -6.53 -14.10
N PRO A 63 22.55 -7.02 -14.61
CA PRO A 63 22.58 -7.70 -15.89
C PRO A 63 21.58 -8.86 -15.86
N PRO A 64 20.88 -9.17 -16.97
CA PRO A 64 20.08 -10.39 -17.05
C PRO A 64 20.99 -11.60 -16.74
N PRO A 65 20.55 -12.56 -15.91
CA PRO A 65 21.37 -13.70 -15.55
C PRO A 65 21.73 -14.52 -16.79
N ILE A 66 22.99 -14.94 -16.89
CA ILE A 66 23.58 -15.58 -18.08
C ILE A 66 23.08 -17.04 -18.24
N SER A 67 22.50 -17.65 -17.21
CA SER A 67 21.96 -19.02 -17.27
C SER A 67 20.72 -19.20 -16.38
N SER A 68 19.61 -19.60 -16.97
CA SER A 68 18.30 -19.90 -16.35
C SER A 68 18.14 -21.37 -15.93
N LEU A 69 19.24 -22.14 -15.87
CA LEU A 69 19.19 -23.57 -15.54
C LEU A 69 18.75 -23.78 -14.08
N GLY A 70 17.48 -24.14 -13.90
CA GLY A 70 16.90 -24.56 -12.61
C GLY A 70 15.66 -23.79 -12.15
N LEU A 71 15.20 -22.77 -12.88
CA LEU A 71 14.04 -21.94 -12.50
C LEU A 71 12.82 -22.12 -13.41
N THR A 72 12.94 -22.94 -14.44
CA THR A 72 11.82 -23.33 -15.29
C THR A 72 11.11 -24.53 -14.68
N PRO A 73 9.78 -24.50 -14.54
CA PRO A 73 9.03 -25.63 -14.03
C PRO A 73 9.21 -26.86 -14.93
N PRO A 74 9.11 -28.09 -14.39
CA PRO A 74 9.07 -29.29 -15.21
C PRO A 74 7.88 -29.22 -16.20
N PRO A 75 8.01 -29.80 -17.40
CA PRO A 75 6.90 -29.84 -18.36
C PRO A 75 5.72 -30.59 -17.73
N ASN A 76 4.53 -29.98 -17.77
CA ASN A 76 3.31 -30.46 -17.11
C ASN A 76 3.40 -30.59 -15.58
N ALA A 77 4.20 -29.73 -14.92
CA ALA A 77 4.30 -29.69 -13.47
C ALA A 77 2.92 -29.63 -12.81
N THR A 78 2.68 -30.57 -11.89
CA THR A 78 1.49 -30.57 -11.06
C THR A 78 1.59 -29.49 -9.97
N ASP A 79 0.44 -29.04 -9.46
CA ASP A 79 0.37 -28.08 -8.36
C ASP A 79 1.27 -28.39 -7.14
N PRO A 80 1.34 -29.64 -6.62
CA PRO A 80 2.25 -29.97 -5.51
C PRO A 80 3.74 -29.89 -5.89
N GLU A 81 4.11 -30.18 -7.13
CA GLU A 81 5.50 -30.08 -7.60
C GLU A 81 5.94 -28.61 -7.69
N LEU A 82 5.06 -27.72 -8.16
CA LEU A 82 5.31 -26.28 -8.16
C LEU A 82 5.48 -25.75 -6.74
N LEU A 83 4.66 -26.22 -5.79
CA LEU A 83 4.79 -25.87 -4.37
C LEU A 83 6.12 -26.32 -3.78
N ALA A 84 6.49 -27.57 -4.05
CA ALA A 84 7.76 -28.12 -3.61
C ALA A 84 8.94 -27.31 -4.17
N GLY A 85 8.86 -26.90 -5.45
CA GLY A 85 9.83 -26.02 -6.07
C GLY A 85 9.96 -24.67 -5.36
N VAL A 86 8.83 -24.01 -5.03
CA VAL A 86 8.81 -22.76 -4.23
C VAL A 86 9.47 -22.96 -2.87
N ASN A 87 9.09 -24.01 -2.14
CA ASN A 87 9.64 -24.32 -0.82
C ASN A 87 11.15 -24.58 -0.88
N THR A 88 11.62 -25.35 -1.87
CA THR A 88 13.06 -25.58 -2.09
C THR A 88 13.78 -24.27 -2.41
N MET A 89 13.26 -23.44 -3.31
CA MET A 89 13.86 -22.14 -3.63
C MET A 89 14.00 -21.25 -2.39
N LEU A 90 12.96 -21.18 -1.55
CA LEU A 90 12.99 -20.40 -0.32
C LEU A 90 14.02 -20.92 0.69
N ARG A 91 14.20 -22.24 0.79
CA ARG A 91 15.22 -22.85 1.66
C ARG A 91 16.64 -22.62 1.13
N THR A 92 16.82 -22.66 -0.19
CA THR A 92 18.13 -22.40 -0.83
C THR A 92 18.49 -20.92 -0.94
N ALA A 93 17.54 -20.01 -0.71
CA ALA A 93 17.76 -18.56 -0.74
C ALA A 93 18.60 -18.03 0.44
N LEU A 94 18.89 -18.88 1.44
CA LEU A 94 19.81 -18.57 2.53
C LEU A 94 21.24 -18.42 1.97
N PRO A 95 21.91 -17.28 2.16
CA PRO A 95 23.22 -17.04 1.57
C PRO A 95 24.27 -18.03 2.11
N PRO A 96 25.16 -18.59 1.26
CA PRO A 96 26.34 -19.29 1.74
C PRO A 96 27.26 -18.31 2.47
N PRO A 97 27.96 -18.73 3.55
CA PRO A 97 28.65 -17.83 4.48
C PRO A 97 29.85 -17.05 3.90
N THR A 98 30.23 -17.26 2.64
CA THR A 98 31.47 -16.73 2.06
C THR A 98 31.31 -16.42 0.57
N GLN A 99 30.68 -15.30 0.22
CA GLN A 99 30.80 -14.74 -1.13
C GLN A 99 31.52 -13.38 -1.08
N ASN A 100 32.46 -13.19 -2.00
CA ASN A 100 33.14 -11.92 -2.22
C ASN A 100 32.11 -10.87 -2.62
N VAL A 101 31.97 -9.82 -1.81
CA VAL A 101 31.06 -8.69 -2.07
C VAL A 101 31.45 -8.05 -3.41
N THR A 102 30.56 -8.11 -4.40
CA THR A 102 30.77 -7.45 -5.68
C THR A 102 30.48 -5.94 -5.55
N SER A 103 31.08 -5.12 -6.41
CA SER A 103 30.78 -3.68 -6.48
C SER A 103 29.28 -3.39 -6.71
N LEU A 104 28.57 -4.31 -7.38
CA LEU A 104 27.12 -4.23 -7.57
C LEU A 104 26.35 -4.45 -6.26
N MET A 105 26.73 -5.44 -5.45
CA MET A 105 26.11 -5.68 -4.15
C MET A 105 26.34 -4.50 -3.20
N GLU A 106 27.54 -3.90 -3.23
CA GLU A 106 27.84 -2.68 -2.47
C GLU A 106 26.92 -1.52 -2.90
N ALA A 107 26.74 -1.31 -4.21
CA ALA A 107 25.84 -0.28 -4.72
C ALA A 107 24.37 -0.52 -4.32
N MET A 108 23.93 -1.79 -4.28
CA MET A 108 22.58 -2.14 -3.81
C MET A 108 22.40 -1.88 -2.32
N SER A 109 23.37 -2.29 -1.50
CA SER A 109 23.38 -1.98 -0.07
C SER A 109 23.32 -0.47 0.16
N LYS A 110 24.10 0.30 -0.61
CA LYS A 110 24.11 1.76 -0.53
C LYS A 110 22.76 2.37 -0.87
N SER A 111 22.06 1.82 -1.87
CA SER A 111 20.73 2.30 -2.27
C SER A 111 19.70 2.12 -1.13
N VAL A 112 19.72 0.97 -0.44
CA VAL A 112 18.84 0.71 0.71
C VAL A 112 19.24 1.56 1.93
N GLU A 113 20.54 1.81 2.12
CA GLU A 113 21.04 2.74 3.13
C GLU A 113 20.51 4.17 2.88
N ASP A 114 20.57 4.66 1.65
CA ASP A 114 20.05 5.98 1.28
C ASP A 114 18.54 6.08 1.53
N MET A 115 17.77 5.05 1.20
CA MET A 115 16.33 4.95 1.53
C MET A 115 16.09 4.98 3.05
N THR A 116 16.93 4.30 3.81
CA THR A 116 16.86 4.31 5.29
C THR A 116 17.17 5.70 5.84
N ASN A 117 18.16 6.39 5.29
CA ASN A 117 18.65 7.69 5.76
C ASN A 117 17.66 8.84 5.50
N VAL A 118 16.83 8.75 4.46
CA VAL A 118 15.78 9.76 4.20
C VAL A 118 14.56 9.60 5.11
N THR A 119 14.45 8.49 5.83
CA THR A 119 13.32 8.21 6.72
C THR A 119 13.50 8.88 8.09
N TYR A 120 12.48 9.61 8.57
CA TYR A 120 12.55 10.23 9.91
C TYR A 120 12.72 9.17 11.01
N ALA A 121 13.49 9.50 12.05
CA ALA A 121 13.88 8.56 13.10
C ALA A 121 12.69 7.85 13.76
N LYS A 122 11.58 8.56 14.00
CA LYS A 122 10.35 7.97 14.57
C LYS A 122 9.73 6.86 13.72
N TYR A 123 9.92 6.91 12.40
CA TYR A 123 9.45 5.88 11.46
C TYR A 123 10.48 4.75 11.30
N ARG A 124 11.72 4.97 11.74
CA ARG A 124 12.75 3.93 11.88
C ARG A 124 12.65 3.17 13.21
N GLN A 125 12.21 3.84 14.28
CA GLN A 125 12.33 3.39 15.67
C GLN A 125 11.11 2.69 16.28
N LYS A 126 9.94 2.67 15.63
CA LYS A 126 8.77 1.88 16.10
C LYS A 126 9.01 0.36 16.13
N ILE A 127 10.21 -0.09 15.76
CA ILE A 127 10.68 -1.47 15.83
C ILE A 127 11.80 -1.56 16.87
N GLY A 128 11.41 -1.52 18.16
CA GLY A 128 12.33 -1.44 19.30
C GLY A 128 12.40 -2.75 20.09
N GLY A 129 13.57 -3.37 20.08
CA GLY A 129 14.03 -4.36 21.04
C GLY A 129 15.33 -5.04 20.55
N SER A 130 15.90 -5.90 21.40
CA SER A 130 17.29 -6.40 21.45
C SER A 130 18.06 -6.66 20.12
N ARG A 131 19.39 -6.82 20.20
CA ARG A 131 20.29 -7.09 19.04
C ARG A 131 19.85 -8.22 18.10
N GLN A 132 19.09 -9.23 18.55
CA GLN A 132 18.52 -10.28 17.68
C GLN A 132 17.30 -9.82 16.86
N GLN A 133 16.63 -8.74 17.27
CA GLN A 133 15.53 -8.11 16.53
C GLN A 133 16.03 -7.15 15.44
N GLY A 134 17.31 -6.73 15.45
CA GLY A 134 17.87 -5.81 14.46
C GLY A 134 17.67 -6.24 13.00
N ASN A 135 17.93 -7.51 12.67
CA ASN A 135 17.76 -8.04 11.30
C ASN A 135 16.27 -8.13 10.91
N THR A 136 15.40 -8.52 11.84
CA THR A 136 13.94 -8.55 11.63
C THR A 136 13.41 -7.16 11.31
N ASN A 137 13.89 -6.15 12.03
CA ASN A 137 13.44 -4.77 11.87
C ASN A 137 13.88 -4.20 10.52
N GLN A 138 15.09 -4.54 10.07
CA GLN A 138 15.56 -4.19 8.73
C GLN A 138 14.76 -4.88 7.63
N LEU A 139 14.46 -6.17 7.78
CA LEU A 139 13.62 -6.89 6.81
C LEU A 139 12.22 -6.27 6.73
N VAL A 140 11.60 -5.95 7.87
CA VAL A 140 10.28 -5.27 7.93
C VAL A 140 10.32 -3.92 7.22
N PHE A 141 11.39 -3.15 7.42
CA PHE A 141 11.58 -1.88 6.71
C PHE A 141 11.78 -2.08 5.20
N ILE A 142 12.56 -3.06 4.76
CA ILE A 142 12.72 -3.39 3.33
C ILE A 142 11.37 -3.77 2.70
N MET A 143 10.57 -4.57 3.40
CA MET A 143 9.23 -4.96 2.97
C MET A 143 8.28 -3.77 2.89
N SER A 144 8.35 -2.82 3.84
CA SER A 144 7.52 -1.61 3.81
C SER A 144 7.81 -0.72 2.61
N ILE A 145 9.09 -0.62 2.17
CA ILE A 145 9.46 0.10 0.95
C ILE A 145 8.81 -0.54 -0.28
N ALA A 146 8.97 -1.86 -0.45
CA ALA A 146 8.40 -2.57 -1.60
C ALA A 146 6.88 -2.39 -1.66
N ARG A 147 6.21 -2.60 -0.53
CA ARG A 147 4.77 -2.48 -0.41
C ARG A 147 4.27 -1.06 -0.70
N THR A 148 4.89 -0.05 -0.09
CA THR A 148 4.51 1.36 -0.25
C THR A 148 4.52 1.79 -1.72
N ASN A 149 5.53 1.36 -2.49
CA ASN A 149 5.62 1.71 -3.91
C ASN A 149 4.52 1.05 -4.76
N LEU A 150 4.09 -0.16 -4.41
CA LEU A 150 2.97 -0.84 -5.07
C LEU A 150 1.63 -0.16 -4.74
N GLU A 151 1.38 0.15 -3.47
CA GLU A 151 0.15 0.82 -3.02
C GLU A 151 0.05 2.26 -3.55
N ILE A 152 1.16 3.00 -3.60
CA ILE A 152 1.19 4.34 -4.21
C ILE A 152 0.87 4.27 -5.70
N GLU A 153 1.31 3.25 -6.44
CA GLU A 153 0.91 3.11 -7.84
C GLU A 153 -0.60 2.87 -7.97
N VAL A 154 -1.21 2.06 -7.09
CA VAL A 154 -2.67 1.91 -7.04
C VAL A 154 -3.35 3.26 -6.79
N ALA A 155 -2.84 4.04 -5.82
CA ALA A 155 -3.37 5.37 -5.54
C ALA A 155 -3.22 6.34 -6.72
N GLN A 156 -2.08 6.31 -7.43
CA GLN A 156 -1.83 7.09 -8.65
C GLN A 156 -2.71 6.66 -9.82
N ARG A 157 -3.20 5.41 -9.82
CA ARG A 157 -4.18 4.92 -10.78
C ARG A 157 -5.63 5.28 -10.44
N GLY A 158 -5.86 6.09 -9.41
CA GLY A 158 -7.21 6.46 -8.98
C GLY A 158 -7.80 5.50 -7.93
N GLY A 159 -6.97 4.62 -7.37
CA GLY A 159 -7.42 3.62 -6.39
C GLY A 159 -8.06 2.38 -7.00
N THR A 160 -7.94 2.19 -8.32
CA THR A 160 -8.48 1.08 -9.09
C THR A 160 -7.54 0.74 -10.26
N LEU A 161 -7.71 -0.42 -10.87
CA LEU A 161 -7.06 -0.78 -12.14
C LEU A 161 -8.01 -0.65 -13.34
N ILE A 162 -9.19 -0.04 -13.16
CA ILE A 162 -10.12 0.31 -14.24
C ILE A 162 -9.42 1.23 -15.25
N THR A 163 -9.65 0.96 -16.54
CA THR A 163 -9.12 1.79 -17.63
C THR A 163 -9.86 3.12 -17.62
N PRO A 164 -9.16 4.27 -17.51
CA PRO A 164 -9.85 5.54 -17.45
C PRO A 164 -10.62 5.78 -18.75
N LEU A 165 -11.95 5.88 -18.65
CA LEU A 165 -12.80 6.39 -19.72
C LEU A 165 -12.26 7.78 -20.10
N HIS A 166 -12.05 7.99 -21.39
CA HIS A 166 -11.59 9.27 -21.95
C HIS A 166 -12.28 10.45 -21.24
N PRO A 167 -11.56 11.42 -20.66
CA PRO A 167 -12.19 12.70 -20.38
C PRO A 167 -12.63 13.25 -21.73
N SER A 168 -13.93 13.45 -21.89
CA SER A 168 -14.48 14.26 -22.98
C SER A 168 -13.81 15.63 -22.90
N VAL A 169 -12.81 15.83 -23.75
CA VAL A 169 -12.17 17.12 -23.96
C VAL A 169 -13.28 18.06 -24.38
N THR A 170 -13.69 18.97 -23.49
CA THR A 170 -14.35 20.20 -23.91
C THR A 170 -13.39 20.89 -24.87
N GLN A 171 -13.78 20.91 -26.14
CA GLN A 171 -13.11 21.64 -27.21
C GLN A 171 -12.89 23.09 -26.72
N ASP A 172 -11.63 23.48 -26.52
CA ASP A 172 -11.13 24.87 -26.62
C ASP A 172 -9.64 24.92 -26.22
N MET A 173 -8.77 24.24 -26.98
CA MET A 173 -7.34 24.57 -27.04
C MET A 173 -6.82 24.29 -28.46
N PRO A 174 -6.07 25.22 -29.08
CA PRO A 174 -5.64 25.08 -30.46
C PRO A 174 -4.54 24.03 -30.60
N SER A 175 -4.72 23.20 -31.63
CA SER A 175 -3.88 22.08 -32.02
C SER A 175 -2.54 22.51 -32.63
N SER A 176 -1.44 21.93 -32.13
CA SER A 176 -0.21 21.76 -32.92
C SER A 176 0.40 20.36 -32.70
N SER A 177 0.06 19.49 -33.64
CA SER A 177 0.82 18.39 -34.27
C SER A 177 1.70 17.40 -33.49
N THR A 178 1.38 16.11 -33.77
CA THR A 178 2.24 14.92 -33.96
C THR A 178 2.81 14.16 -32.75
N SER A 179 2.08 13.14 -32.30
CA SER A 179 2.42 11.71 -32.48
C SER A 179 1.48 10.86 -31.61
N GLY A 180 0.94 9.76 -32.15
CA GLY A 180 -0.05 8.92 -31.47
C GLY A 180 0.47 8.39 -30.13
N LEU A 181 -0.09 8.88 -29.04
CA LEU A 181 0.16 8.41 -27.68
C LEU A 181 -1.19 8.26 -26.99
N GLN A 182 -1.47 7.05 -26.50
CA GLN A 182 -2.57 6.78 -25.57
C GLN A 182 -2.60 7.85 -24.47
N PRO A 183 -3.79 8.27 -23.97
CA PRO A 183 -3.89 9.23 -22.88
C PRO A 183 -3.25 8.61 -21.62
N THR A 184 -1.99 8.94 -21.38
CA THR A 184 -1.24 8.44 -20.22
C THR A 184 -1.84 9.05 -18.96
N ASN A 185 -2.25 8.22 -18.01
CA ASN A 185 -2.57 8.66 -16.66
C ASN A 185 -1.42 9.54 -16.14
N ILE A 186 -1.71 10.83 -15.93
CA ILE A 186 -0.70 11.88 -15.65
C ILE A 186 0.07 11.58 -14.35
N LEU A 187 -0.54 10.83 -13.43
CA LEU A 187 0.00 10.50 -12.12
C LEU A 187 1.00 9.35 -12.15
N VAL A 188 0.80 8.36 -13.04
CA VAL A 188 1.68 7.20 -13.16
C VAL A 188 2.97 7.62 -13.89
N PRO A 189 4.17 7.31 -13.38
CA PRO A 189 5.40 7.63 -14.07
C PRO A 189 5.54 6.83 -15.37
N LYS A 190 6.00 7.48 -16.45
CA LYS A 190 6.20 6.84 -17.77
C LYS A 190 7.17 5.64 -17.73
N ARG A 191 8.08 5.62 -16.75
CA ARG A 191 9.03 4.53 -16.51
C ARG A 191 8.90 4.11 -15.05
N SER A 192 8.39 2.91 -14.80
CA SER A 192 8.29 2.34 -13.46
C SER A 192 9.67 1.99 -12.92
N ALA A 193 9.91 2.35 -11.66
CA ALA A 193 11.10 1.96 -10.92
C ALA A 193 10.94 0.62 -10.18
N ILE A 194 9.71 0.07 -10.13
CA ILE A 194 9.35 -1.03 -9.24
C ILE A 194 10.16 -2.30 -9.52
N SER A 195 10.31 -2.69 -10.79
CA SER A 195 11.11 -3.87 -11.14
C SER A 195 12.57 -3.75 -10.69
N ALA A 196 13.20 -2.59 -10.89
CA ALA A 196 14.58 -2.35 -10.42
C ALA A 196 14.64 -2.30 -8.89
N LEU A 197 13.68 -1.65 -8.25
CA LEU A 197 13.57 -1.54 -6.80
C LEU A 197 13.42 -2.91 -6.13
N LEU A 198 12.50 -3.75 -6.60
CA LEU A 198 12.29 -5.10 -6.06
C LEU A 198 13.56 -5.96 -6.13
N ARG A 199 14.37 -5.79 -7.19
CA ARG A 199 15.66 -6.47 -7.29
C ARG A 199 16.67 -5.99 -6.24
N VAL A 200 16.79 -4.67 -6.05
CA VAL A 200 17.66 -4.07 -5.02
C VAL A 200 17.24 -4.54 -3.62
N LEU A 201 15.94 -4.48 -3.34
CA LEU A 201 15.37 -4.89 -2.05
C LEU A 201 15.50 -6.40 -1.82
N GLY A 202 15.31 -7.23 -2.86
CA GLY A 202 15.39 -8.69 -2.76
C GLY A 202 16.78 -9.19 -2.37
N VAL A 203 17.84 -8.56 -2.89
CA VAL A 203 19.22 -8.89 -2.49
C VAL A 203 19.43 -8.61 -0.99
N GLN A 204 18.97 -7.46 -0.49
CA GLN A 204 19.10 -7.12 0.94
C GLN A 204 18.17 -7.93 1.84
N ALA A 205 16.98 -8.31 1.36
CA ALA A 205 16.05 -9.13 2.11
C ALA A 205 16.63 -10.53 2.42
N LYS A 206 17.30 -11.15 1.44
CA LYS A 206 17.95 -12.47 1.60
C LYS A 206 19.09 -12.45 2.62
N LEU A 207 19.82 -11.34 2.72
CA LEU A 207 20.88 -11.16 3.72
C LEU A 207 20.34 -11.03 5.15
N ASN A 208 19.07 -10.64 5.31
CA ASN A 208 18.43 -10.35 6.60
C ASN A 208 17.33 -11.35 6.98
N LEU A 209 17.32 -12.54 6.37
CA LEU A 209 16.37 -13.62 6.66
C LEU A 209 16.40 -14.01 8.16
N ASN A 210 15.22 -14.17 8.75
CA ASN A 210 15.01 -14.56 10.15
C ASN A 210 14.54 -16.03 10.24
N PRO A 211 15.02 -16.85 11.21
CA PRO A 211 14.53 -18.22 11.44
C PRO A 211 13.02 -18.37 11.66
N LEU A 212 12.28 -17.33 12.08
CA LEU A 212 10.81 -17.34 12.16
C LEU A 212 10.12 -17.57 10.79
N TRP A 213 10.86 -17.35 9.70
CA TRP A 213 10.42 -17.62 8.32
C TRP A 213 10.08 -19.09 8.09
N ASP A 214 10.86 -20.01 8.66
CA ASP A 214 10.65 -21.45 8.46
C ASP A 214 9.28 -21.90 8.94
N VAL A 215 8.74 -21.26 9.99
CA VAL A 215 7.42 -21.58 10.54
C VAL A 215 6.30 -21.10 9.61
N CYS A 216 6.39 -19.87 9.09
CA CYS A 216 5.37 -19.33 8.18
C CYS A 216 5.36 -20.07 6.83
N CYS A 217 6.53 -20.38 6.27
CA CYS A 217 6.63 -21.13 5.03
C CYS A 217 6.19 -22.58 5.18
N SER A 218 6.56 -23.23 6.28
CA SER A 218 6.12 -24.60 6.51
C SER A 218 4.60 -24.67 6.70
N GLY A 219 3.95 -23.68 7.32
CA GLY A 219 2.48 -23.61 7.42
C GLY A 219 1.74 -23.27 6.13
N LEU A 220 2.39 -22.58 5.18
CA LEU A 220 1.82 -22.24 3.87
C LEU A 220 1.99 -23.37 2.84
N PHE A 221 3.09 -24.14 2.93
CA PHE A 221 3.51 -25.06 1.87
C PHE A 221 3.65 -26.54 2.32
N SER A 222 3.52 -26.87 3.61
CA SER A 222 3.61 -28.25 4.12
C SER A 222 2.27 -28.76 4.65
N GLN A 223 1.98 -30.03 4.40
CA GLN A 223 0.82 -30.75 4.96
C GLN A 223 1.10 -31.30 6.36
N ASP A 224 2.38 -31.53 6.69
CA ASP A 224 2.83 -32.09 7.97
C ASP A 224 3.10 -30.96 8.98
N PHE A 225 2.07 -30.24 9.38
CA PHE A 225 2.18 -29.22 10.42
C PHE A 225 2.00 -29.86 11.80
N SER A 226 3.10 -30.09 12.52
CA SER A 226 3.03 -30.53 13.92
C SER A 226 2.65 -29.35 14.82
N SER A 227 1.51 -29.47 15.50
CA SER A 227 0.93 -28.47 16.39
C SER A 227 1.81 -28.09 17.60
N SER A 228 2.89 -28.83 17.86
CA SER A 228 3.73 -28.68 19.05
C SER A 228 4.79 -27.57 18.99
N SER A 229 5.13 -27.04 17.82
CA SER A 229 6.24 -26.06 17.67
C SER A 229 5.82 -24.58 17.70
N VAL A 230 4.52 -24.28 17.85
CA VAL A 230 3.93 -22.99 17.42
C VAL A 230 3.13 -22.28 18.52
N ALA A 231 3.25 -22.73 19.78
CA ALA A 231 2.41 -22.25 20.87
C ALA A 231 2.39 -20.72 21.11
N ASN A 232 3.33 -19.95 20.54
CA ASN A 232 3.42 -18.49 20.70
C ASN A 232 3.32 -17.67 19.38
N ASN A 233 3.04 -18.28 18.23
CA ASN A 233 3.00 -17.56 16.95
C ASN A 233 1.59 -17.12 16.56
N VAL A 234 1.51 -16.03 15.80
CA VAL A 234 0.25 -15.50 15.25
C VAL A 234 -0.33 -16.51 14.25
N PRO A 235 -1.63 -16.86 14.35
CA PRO A 235 -2.29 -17.73 13.38
C PRO A 235 -2.15 -17.21 11.95
N LEU A 236 -1.95 -18.12 10.99
CA LEU A 236 -1.75 -17.73 9.59
C LEU A 236 -2.94 -16.96 9.02
N LEU A 237 -4.17 -17.32 9.42
CA LEU A 237 -5.40 -16.60 9.07
C LEU A 237 -5.45 -15.17 9.61
N LEU A 238 -4.52 -14.72 10.47
CA LEU A 238 -4.46 -13.33 10.91
C LEU A 238 -3.34 -12.54 10.23
N VAL A 239 -2.54 -13.18 9.38
CA VAL A 239 -1.42 -12.55 8.68
C VAL A 239 -1.89 -11.88 7.39
N ASP A 240 -1.43 -10.67 7.11
CA ASP A 240 -1.77 -9.96 5.88
C ASP A 240 -1.19 -10.62 4.60
N PRO A 241 -2.05 -11.08 3.67
CA PRO A 241 -1.63 -11.72 2.41
C PRO A 241 -0.79 -10.82 1.50
N SER A 242 -1.00 -9.50 1.52
CA SER A 242 -0.24 -8.56 0.67
C SER A 242 1.20 -8.43 1.14
N THR A 243 1.41 -8.43 2.47
CA THR A 243 2.75 -8.47 3.06
C THR A 243 3.43 -9.80 2.79
N LEU A 244 2.72 -10.93 2.95
CA LEU A 244 3.28 -12.26 2.62
C LEU A 244 3.68 -12.37 1.16
N LEU A 245 2.86 -11.86 0.23
CA LEU A 245 3.19 -11.83 -1.19
C LEU A 245 4.47 -11.03 -1.43
N THR A 246 4.54 -9.81 -0.89
CA THR A 246 5.72 -8.94 -1.02
C THR A 246 6.97 -9.62 -0.48
N GLN A 247 6.86 -10.24 0.70
CA GLN A 247 7.95 -10.98 1.34
C GLN A 247 8.41 -12.16 0.48
N LEU A 248 7.49 -13.01 0.01
CA LEU A 248 7.81 -14.16 -0.83
C LEU A 248 8.50 -13.73 -2.13
N ILE A 249 8.01 -12.67 -2.78
CA ILE A 249 8.62 -12.15 -4.02
C ILE A 249 10.03 -11.62 -3.81
N LEU A 250 10.30 -10.94 -2.69
CA LEU A 250 11.66 -10.45 -2.38
C LEU A 250 12.64 -11.60 -2.06
N LEU A 251 12.15 -12.69 -1.48
CA LEU A 251 12.95 -13.84 -1.08
C LEU A 251 13.11 -14.89 -2.19
N LEU A 252 12.19 -14.95 -3.14
CA LEU A 252 12.30 -15.83 -4.30
C LEU A 252 13.38 -15.33 -5.28
N PRO A 253 13.85 -16.19 -6.19
CA PRO A 253 14.74 -15.78 -7.28
C PRO A 253 14.12 -14.66 -8.12
N LEU A 254 14.94 -13.71 -8.57
CA LEU A 254 14.47 -12.50 -9.26
C LEU A 254 13.93 -12.77 -10.68
N ASN A 255 14.27 -13.93 -11.23
CA ASN A 255 13.83 -14.45 -12.53
C ASN A 255 12.94 -15.68 -12.34
N LEU A 256 12.04 -15.62 -11.35
CA LEU A 256 11.05 -16.64 -11.07
C LEU A 256 10.13 -16.83 -12.28
N ASP A 257 9.95 -18.07 -12.74
CA ASP A 257 8.96 -18.37 -13.78
C ASP A 257 7.54 -18.02 -13.32
N ILE A 258 6.71 -17.58 -14.28
CA ILE A 258 5.35 -17.13 -14.00
C ILE A 258 4.48 -18.22 -13.39
N ALA A 259 4.73 -19.50 -13.67
CA ALA A 259 4.00 -20.61 -13.08
C ALA A 259 4.15 -20.66 -11.55
N TYR A 260 5.38 -20.45 -11.04
CA TYR A 260 5.64 -20.40 -9.60
C TYR A 260 5.00 -19.16 -8.96
N PHE A 261 5.07 -18.00 -9.63
CA PHE A 261 4.40 -16.78 -9.17
C PHE A 261 2.89 -16.99 -9.06
N THR A 262 2.26 -17.50 -10.11
CA THR A 262 0.82 -17.81 -10.13
C THR A 262 0.46 -18.74 -8.98
N ARG A 263 1.30 -19.75 -8.70
CA ARG A 263 1.07 -20.67 -7.59
C ARG A 263 1.13 -20.01 -6.22
N VAL A 264 2.07 -19.09 -6.00
CA VAL A 264 2.14 -18.29 -4.76
C VAL A 264 0.89 -17.42 -4.61
N VAL A 265 0.47 -16.73 -5.68
CA VAL A 265 -0.73 -15.88 -5.67
C VAL A 265 -1.99 -16.71 -5.37
N LYS A 266 -2.12 -17.91 -5.94
CA LYS A 266 -3.25 -18.84 -5.68
C LYS A 266 -3.38 -19.20 -4.20
N ILE A 267 -2.28 -19.56 -3.53
CA ILE A 267 -2.30 -19.91 -2.10
C ILE A 267 -2.66 -18.72 -1.23
N LEU A 268 -2.06 -17.56 -1.49
CA LEU A 268 -2.32 -16.35 -0.72
C LEU A 268 -3.74 -15.80 -0.96
N TYR A 269 -4.27 -15.99 -2.16
CA TYR A 269 -5.67 -15.69 -2.45
C TYR A 269 -6.61 -16.61 -1.68
N ASN A 270 -6.31 -17.92 -1.59
CA ASN A 270 -7.10 -18.83 -0.75
C ASN A 270 -7.04 -18.41 0.74
N LEU A 271 -5.86 -18.00 1.22
CA LEU A 271 -5.73 -17.44 2.57
C LEU A 271 -6.67 -16.25 2.76
N LEU A 272 -6.56 -15.24 1.88
CA LEU A 272 -7.41 -14.04 1.90
C LEU A 272 -8.91 -14.38 1.83
N TYR A 273 -9.29 -15.29 0.93
CA TYR A 273 -10.67 -15.70 0.75
C TYR A 273 -11.24 -16.26 2.06
N PHE A 274 -10.51 -17.14 2.74
CA PHE A 274 -10.95 -17.69 4.01
C PHE A 274 -10.86 -16.70 5.18
N GLN A 275 -9.95 -15.73 5.15
CA GLN A 275 -9.95 -14.61 6.10
C GLN A 275 -11.25 -13.81 6.02
N VAL A 276 -11.65 -13.47 4.79
CA VAL A 276 -12.90 -12.74 4.54
C VAL A 276 -14.11 -13.59 4.89
N VAL A 277 -14.15 -14.89 4.54
CA VAL A 277 -15.25 -15.78 4.93
C VAL A 277 -15.37 -15.89 6.45
N VAL A 278 -14.26 -15.99 7.20
CA VAL A 278 -14.27 -15.98 8.68
C VAL A 278 -14.81 -14.66 9.23
N GLN A 279 -14.38 -13.53 8.68
CA GLN A 279 -14.89 -12.22 9.09
C GLN A 279 -16.39 -12.05 8.79
N LEU A 280 -16.84 -12.53 7.63
CA LEU A 280 -18.25 -12.46 7.23
C LEU A 280 -19.11 -13.46 8.02
N SER A 281 -18.62 -14.67 8.31
CA SER A 281 -19.36 -15.68 9.08
C SER A 281 -19.65 -15.19 10.49
N TYR A 282 -18.76 -14.38 11.05
CA TYR A 282 -18.96 -13.71 12.33
C TYR A 282 -20.11 -12.68 12.30
N LYS A 283 -20.34 -12.01 11.16
CA LYS A 283 -21.40 -11.01 10.99
C LYS A 283 -22.77 -11.63 10.70
N LEU A 284 -22.85 -12.94 10.47
CA LEU A 284 -24.10 -13.65 10.22
C LEU A 284 -24.88 -13.86 11.53
N THR A 285 -26.20 -13.69 11.43
CA THR A 285 -27.13 -14.02 12.52
C THR A 285 -27.13 -15.53 12.82
N PRO A 286 -27.57 -15.96 14.01
CA PRO A 286 -27.67 -17.39 14.33
C PRO A 286 -28.53 -18.18 13.32
N ALA A 287 -29.63 -17.60 12.85
CA ALA A 287 -30.52 -18.22 11.87
C ALA A 287 -29.82 -18.43 10.52
N GLU A 288 -29.10 -17.43 10.02
CA GLU A 288 -28.33 -17.51 8.78
C GLU A 288 -27.22 -18.55 8.88
N ARG A 289 -26.55 -18.66 10.04
CA ARG A 289 -25.48 -19.66 10.26
C ARG A 289 -26.03 -21.10 10.21
N ILE A 290 -27.16 -21.37 10.86
CA ILE A 290 -27.82 -22.69 10.82
C ILE A 290 -28.24 -23.02 9.38
N GLN A 291 -28.73 -22.02 8.64
CA GLN A 291 -29.13 -22.20 7.26
C GLN A 291 -27.94 -22.57 6.37
N CYS A 292 -26.78 -21.89 6.51
CA CYS A 292 -25.56 -22.23 5.78
C CYS A 292 -25.04 -23.65 6.07
N THR A 293 -25.23 -24.16 7.29
CA THR A 293 -24.74 -25.51 7.67
C THR A 293 -25.75 -26.62 7.38
N SER A 294 -26.97 -26.32 6.96
CA SER A 294 -28.05 -27.31 6.73
C SER A 294 -28.10 -27.92 5.32
N GLN A 295 -27.44 -27.30 4.34
CA GLN A 295 -27.50 -27.72 2.93
C GLN A 295 -26.30 -28.62 2.57
N ASP A 296 -26.45 -29.95 2.64
CA ASP A 296 -25.44 -30.92 2.21
C ASP A 296 -25.61 -31.38 0.73
N GLY A 297 -26.22 -30.53 -0.13
CA GLY A 297 -26.43 -30.80 -1.58
C GLY A 297 -25.38 -30.16 -2.51
N GLU A 298 -25.56 -30.26 -3.84
CA GLU A 298 -24.79 -29.52 -4.88
C GLU A 298 -24.96 -28.00 -4.72
N THR A 299 -24.29 -27.43 -3.72
CA THR A 299 -24.34 -26.03 -3.31
C THR A 299 -23.20 -25.23 -3.94
N GLU A 300 -23.37 -23.91 -4.02
CA GLU A 300 -22.33 -23.02 -4.53
C GLU A 300 -21.06 -23.10 -3.65
N LEU A 301 -19.87 -22.93 -4.26
CA LEU A 301 -18.57 -23.02 -3.56
C LEU A 301 -18.46 -22.10 -2.33
N LEU A 302 -19.14 -20.94 -2.35
CA LEU A 302 -19.18 -20.00 -1.23
C LEU A 302 -19.97 -20.56 -0.04
N GLU A 303 -21.13 -21.18 -0.28
CA GLU A 303 -21.94 -21.81 0.76
C GLU A 303 -21.17 -22.94 1.44
N GLN A 304 -20.47 -23.76 0.65
CA GLN A 304 -19.61 -24.82 1.17
C GLN A 304 -18.46 -24.27 2.05
N ALA A 305 -17.90 -23.12 1.68
CA ALA A 305 -16.85 -22.46 2.46
C ALA A 305 -17.41 -21.91 3.79
N PHE A 306 -18.56 -21.25 3.78
CA PHE A 306 -19.24 -20.79 5.00
C PHE A 306 -19.58 -21.96 5.92
N ALA A 307 -20.22 -23.01 5.39
CA ALA A 307 -20.58 -24.20 6.14
C ALA A 307 -19.35 -24.83 6.81
N PHE A 308 -18.24 -24.92 6.07
CA PHE A 308 -16.98 -25.45 6.60
C PHE A 308 -16.42 -24.58 7.74
N VAL A 309 -16.29 -23.27 7.53
CA VAL A 309 -15.76 -22.34 8.54
C VAL A 309 -16.61 -22.34 9.81
N ILE A 310 -17.95 -22.31 9.66
CA ILE A 310 -18.88 -22.32 10.80
C ILE A 310 -18.71 -23.62 11.59
N ARG A 311 -18.78 -24.79 10.94
CA ARG A 311 -18.63 -26.10 11.60
C ARG A 311 -17.29 -26.24 12.31
N THR A 312 -16.20 -25.74 11.73
CA THR A 312 -14.86 -25.84 12.37
C THR A 312 -14.71 -24.91 13.57
N LEU A 313 -15.32 -23.71 13.54
CA LEU A 313 -15.14 -22.70 14.59
C LEU A 313 -16.24 -22.69 15.66
N GLU A 314 -17.36 -23.40 15.47
CA GLU A 314 -18.51 -23.40 16.40
C GLU A 314 -18.11 -23.76 17.84
N GLY A 315 -17.25 -24.77 18.02
CA GLY A 315 -16.78 -25.20 19.35
C GLY A 315 -15.81 -24.25 20.06
N THR A 316 -15.35 -23.17 19.41
CA THR A 316 -14.34 -22.25 19.97
C THR A 316 -14.95 -21.13 20.82
N GLY A 317 -16.27 -20.99 20.79
CA GLY A 317 -16.99 -19.87 21.40
C GLY A 317 -16.88 -18.56 20.63
N VAL A 318 -16.34 -18.56 19.39
CA VAL A 318 -16.26 -17.33 18.57
C VAL A 318 -17.64 -16.70 18.37
N TYR A 319 -18.68 -17.53 18.20
CA TYR A 319 -20.04 -17.08 17.92
C TYR A 319 -20.95 -16.93 19.15
N CYS A 320 -20.41 -17.06 20.37
CA CYS A 320 -21.22 -16.88 21.58
C CYS A 320 -21.55 -15.40 21.77
N GLU A 321 -22.82 -15.01 21.69
CA GLU A 321 -23.24 -13.63 21.88
C GLU A 321 -22.80 -13.12 23.26
N VAL A 322 -22.14 -11.96 23.32
CA VAL A 322 -22.21 -11.13 24.53
C VAL A 322 -23.59 -10.51 24.45
N GLU A 323 -24.43 -10.72 25.46
CA GLU A 323 -25.76 -10.10 25.54
C GLU A 323 -25.63 -8.57 25.49
N GLU A 324 -25.60 -7.98 24.29
CA GLU A 324 -25.79 -6.55 24.11
C GLU A 324 -27.26 -6.30 23.76
N VAL A 325 -27.94 -5.77 24.78
CA VAL A 325 -29.28 -5.23 24.78
C VAL A 325 -29.50 -4.34 23.56
N SER A 326 -30.16 -4.87 22.53
CA SER A 326 -30.99 -4.05 21.65
C SER A 326 -32.23 -4.86 21.23
N SER A 327 -33.28 -4.63 21.99
CA SER A 327 -34.66 -4.94 21.67
C SER A 327 -35.03 -4.36 20.31
N ASN A 328 -35.78 -5.15 19.53
CA ASN A 328 -36.43 -4.86 18.24
C ASN A 328 -35.63 -5.22 16.99
N CYS A 329 -35.72 -6.49 16.58
CA CYS A 329 -35.76 -6.84 15.16
C CYS A 329 -36.90 -7.82 14.90
N THR A 330 -37.97 -7.28 14.31
CA THR A 330 -39.03 -8.04 13.66
C THR A 330 -38.40 -8.86 12.53
N CYS A 331 -38.54 -10.18 12.63
CA CYS A 331 -38.18 -11.13 11.59
C CYS A 331 -38.90 -10.79 10.28
N SER A 332 -38.18 -10.14 9.37
CA SER A 332 -38.53 -10.16 7.95
C SER A 332 -37.77 -11.32 7.34
N SER A 333 -38.53 -12.29 6.83
CA SER A 333 -38.08 -13.47 6.11
C SER A 333 -37.40 -13.04 4.80
N SER A 334 -36.13 -12.62 4.89
CA SER A 334 -35.27 -12.44 3.73
C SER A 334 -34.97 -13.81 3.12
N SER A 335 -35.30 -13.94 1.84
CA SER A 335 -35.08 -15.16 1.06
C SER A 335 -33.57 -15.49 1.01
N ASN A 336 -33.21 -16.77 1.06
CA ASN A 336 -31.83 -17.32 1.04
C ASN A 336 -30.87 -16.59 0.06
N SER A 337 -31.39 -16.14 -1.09
CA SER A 337 -30.59 -15.48 -2.12
C SER A 337 -30.06 -14.10 -1.73
N GLY A 338 -30.68 -13.38 -0.80
CA GLY A 338 -30.32 -11.99 -0.48
C GLY A 338 -29.03 -11.86 0.33
N CYS A 339 -28.94 -12.62 1.43
CA CYS A 339 -27.80 -12.56 2.35
C CYS A 339 -26.50 -13.07 1.68
N LEU A 340 -26.56 -14.21 0.99
CA LEU A 340 -25.40 -14.77 0.32
C LEU A 340 -24.89 -13.85 -0.83
N LYS A 341 -25.79 -13.23 -1.59
CA LYS A 341 -25.41 -12.24 -2.63
C LYS A 341 -24.73 -11.01 -2.02
N GLN A 342 -25.21 -10.55 -0.85
CA GLN A 342 -24.56 -9.44 -0.13
C GLN A 342 -23.18 -9.84 0.40
N ALA A 343 -23.06 -11.04 0.97
CA ALA A 343 -21.78 -11.61 1.42
C ALA A 343 -20.81 -11.75 0.24
N GLU A 344 -21.28 -12.19 -0.93
CA GLU A 344 -20.49 -12.29 -2.15
C GLU A 344 -20.00 -10.90 -2.63
N ALA A 345 -20.87 -9.89 -2.64
CA ALA A 345 -20.49 -8.53 -3.01
C ALA A 345 -19.44 -7.93 -2.05
N GLN A 346 -19.59 -8.19 -0.75
CA GLN A 346 -18.60 -7.79 0.25
C GLN A 346 -17.29 -8.54 0.06
N LEU A 347 -17.33 -9.85 -0.22
CA LEU A 347 -16.14 -10.66 -0.48
C LEU A 347 -15.35 -10.11 -1.67
N ARG A 348 -16.02 -9.81 -2.78
CA ARG A 348 -15.38 -9.20 -3.96
C ARG A 348 -14.68 -7.89 -3.58
N THR A 349 -15.36 -7.04 -2.82
CA THR A 349 -14.84 -5.73 -2.41
C THR A 349 -13.62 -5.85 -1.49
N LEU A 350 -13.67 -6.74 -0.50
CA LEU A 350 -12.60 -6.93 0.47
C LEU A 350 -11.36 -7.62 -0.13
N CYS A 351 -11.53 -8.43 -1.19
CA CYS A 351 -10.43 -9.08 -1.88
C CYS A 351 -9.72 -8.20 -2.92
N LEU A 352 -10.39 -7.16 -3.45
CA LEU A 352 -9.85 -6.28 -4.50
C LEU A 352 -8.46 -5.67 -4.20
N PRO A 353 -8.18 -5.14 -3.00
CA PRO A 353 -6.87 -4.54 -2.71
C PRO A 353 -5.70 -5.49 -2.98
N PHE A 354 -5.80 -6.75 -2.54
CA PHE A 354 -4.79 -7.77 -2.80
C PHE A 354 -4.66 -8.08 -4.30
N LEU A 355 -5.79 -8.25 -5.00
CA LEU A 355 -5.80 -8.54 -6.44
C LEU A 355 -5.11 -7.44 -7.25
N ARG A 356 -5.33 -6.16 -6.89
CA ARG A 356 -4.67 -5.02 -7.53
C ARG A 356 -3.15 -5.08 -7.35
N ILE A 357 -2.68 -5.34 -6.12
CA ILE A 357 -1.25 -5.46 -5.82
C ILE A 357 -0.62 -6.65 -6.55
N ALA A 358 -1.27 -7.82 -6.52
CA ALA A 358 -0.81 -9.02 -7.23
C ALA A 358 -0.74 -8.79 -8.75
N ALA A 359 -1.73 -8.10 -9.33
CA ALA A 359 -1.75 -7.77 -10.76
C ALA A 359 -0.63 -6.79 -11.14
N LEU A 360 -0.36 -5.77 -10.31
CA LEU A 360 0.79 -4.88 -10.50
C LEU A 360 2.12 -5.63 -10.40
N LEU A 361 2.27 -6.55 -9.46
CA LEU A 361 3.47 -7.40 -9.38
C LEU A 361 3.63 -8.24 -10.64
N ARG A 362 2.57 -8.90 -11.13
CA ARG A 362 2.60 -9.65 -12.40
C ARG A 362 3.03 -8.74 -13.57
N HIS A 363 2.46 -7.53 -13.65
CA HIS A 363 2.82 -6.54 -14.67
C HIS A 363 4.31 -6.15 -14.62
N HIS A 364 4.83 -5.78 -13.44
CA HIS A 364 6.20 -5.27 -13.29
C HIS A 364 7.28 -6.34 -13.34
N LEU A 365 6.99 -7.56 -12.88
CA LEU A 365 7.96 -8.67 -12.89
C LEU A 365 8.11 -9.29 -14.28
N TYR A 366 7.00 -9.42 -15.02
CA TYR A 366 6.96 -10.12 -16.31
C TYR A 366 6.80 -9.20 -17.52
N SER A 367 6.69 -7.89 -17.32
CA SER A 367 6.45 -6.90 -18.38
C SER A 367 5.21 -7.20 -19.23
N LEU A 368 4.19 -7.80 -18.62
CA LEU A 368 2.90 -8.11 -19.26
C LEU A 368 1.95 -6.92 -19.12
N PRO A 369 1.18 -6.53 -20.16
CA PRO A 369 0.22 -5.44 -20.04
C PRO A 369 -0.87 -5.76 -19.01
N LEU A 370 -1.33 -4.74 -18.28
CA LEU A 370 -2.49 -4.86 -17.41
C LEU A 370 -3.76 -5.10 -18.25
N PRO A 371 -4.77 -5.82 -17.72
CA PRO A 371 -6.00 -6.07 -18.44
C PRO A 371 -6.77 -4.76 -18.68
N GLU A 372 -7.40 -4.66 -19.86
CA GLU A 372 -8.36 -3.59 -20.15
C GLU A 372 -9.67 -3.87 -19.43
N ILE A 373 -10.14 -2.88 -18.67
CA ILE A 373 -11.31 -2.97 -17.78
C ILE A 373 -12.14 -1.71 -18.01
N ASP A 374 -13.19 -1.82 -18.82
CA ASP A 374 -14.07 -0.69 -19.15
C ASP A 374 -15.22 -0.54 -18.14
N ASP A 375 -15.67 -1.66 -17.60
CA ASP A 375 -16.78 -1.74 -16.66
C ASP A 375 -16.26 -1.91 -15.22
N PRO A 376 -16.56 -0.96 -14.30
CA PRO A 376 -16.15 -1.05 -12.91
C PRO A 376 -16.60 -2.34 -12.20
N GLU A 377 -17.76 -2.88 -12.55
CA GLU A 377 -18.28 -4.11 -11.95
C GLU A 377 -17.44 -5.34 -12.34
N GLN A 378 -16.73 -5.27 -13.46
CA GLN A 378 -15.89 -6.35 -13.97
C GLN A 378 -14.46 -6.32 -13.41
N GLU A 379 -14.07 -5.30 -12.64
CA GLU A 379 -12.68 -5.18 -12.15
C GLU A 379 -12.24 -6.46 -11.43
N PHE A 380 -13.04 -6.93 -10.47
CA PHE A 380 -12.75 -8.16 -9.72
C PHE A 380 -12.55 -9.35 -10.66
N LEU A 381 -13.49 -9.57 -11.57
CA LEU A 381 -13.50 -10.70 -12.49
C LEU A 381 -12.28 -10.69 -13.42
N ARG A 382 -11.98 -9.54 -14.03
CA ARG A 382 -10.86 -9.36 -14.95
C ARG A 382 -9.52 -9.60 -14.25
N LEU A 383 -9.37 -9.17 -13.00
CA LEU A 383 -8.16 -9.43 -12.21
C LEU A 383 -8.03 -10.91 -11.83
N ILE A 384 -9.13 -11.57 -11.47
CA ILE A 384 -9.16 -13.01 -11.20
C ILE A 384 -8.67 -13.82 -12.42
N TYR A 385 -9.14 -13.49 -13.63
CA TYR A 385 -8.65 -14.10 -14.86
C TYR A 385 -7.20 -13.74 -15.18
N TYR A 386 -6.84 -12.45 -15.06
CA TYR A 386 -5.47 -11.98 -15.29
C TYR A 386 -4.46 -12.61 -14.32
N LEU A 387 -4.89 -13.09 -13.15
CA LEU A 387 -4.05 -13.79 -12.18
C LEU A 387 -4.18 -15.32 -12.24
N GLU A 388 -4.93 -15.84 -13.22
CA GLU A 388 -5.17 -17.28 -13.41
C GLU A 388 -5.73 -17.97 -12.14
N LEU A 389 -6.59 -17.27 -11.40
CA LEU A 389 -7.24 -17.77 -10.18
C LEU A 389 -8.49 -18.62 -10.47
N VAL A 390 -8.84 -18.79 -11.74
CA VAL A 390 -9.99 -19.57 -12.19
C VAL A 390 -9.57 -21.01 -12.54
N ARG A 391 -10.46 -22.00 -12.37
CA ARG A 391 -10.25 -23.36 -12.88
C ARG A 391 -10.22 -23.36 -14.41
N GLU A 392 -9.40 -24.22 -15.01
CA GLU A 392 -9.30 -24.37 -16.47
C GLU A 392 -10.68 -24.58 -17.11
N GLY A 393 -11.00 -23.79 -18.14
CA GLY A 393 -12.23 -23.92 -18.94
C GLY A 393 -13.46 -23.14 -18.46
N MET A 394 -13.40 -22.39 -17.36
CA MET A 394 -14.51 -21.48 -17.00
C MET A 394 -14.48 -20.21 -17.87
N SER A 395 -15.61 -19.93 -18.53
CA SER A 395 -15.82 -18.70 -19.30
C SER A 395 -16.22 -17.54 -18.39
N ILE A 396 -15.81 -16.31 -18.74
CA ILE A 396 -16.11 -15.06 -18.01
C ILE A 396 -17.60 -14.91 -17.66
N HIS A 397 -18.51 -15.40 -18.51
CA HIS A 397 -19.96 -15.29 -18.34
C HIS A 397 -20.61 -16.32 -17.39
N ARG A 398 -19.87 -17.34 -16.92
CA ARG A 398 -20.41 -18.37 -16.00
C ARG A 398 -19.87 -18.27 -14.58
N PHE A 399 -19.03 -17.28 -14.31
CA PHE A 399 -18.30 -17.18 -13.05
C PHE A 399 -19.08 -16.35 -12.02
N ASN A 400 -19.42 -16.96 -10.88
CA ASN A 400 -19.79 -16.24 -9.66
C ASN A 400 -18.51 -16.02 -8.82
N GLY A 401 -18.40 -14.90 -8.12
CA GLY A 401 -17.24 -14.55 -7.28
C GLY A 401 -16.99 -15.59 -6.18
N GLY A 402 -18.03 -16.32 -5.78
CA GLY A 402 -17.96 -17.47 -4.88
C GLY A 402 -17.21 -18.69 -5.43
N SER A 403 -17.00 -18.80 -6.75
CA SER A 403 -16.24 -19.90 -7.37
C SER A 403 -14.74 -19.62 -7.56
N SER A 404 -14.23 -18.56 -6.95
CA SER A 404 -12.83 -18.12 -7.09
C SER A 404 -11.79 -18.95 -6.33
N VAL A 405 -12.20 -19.96 -5.56
CA VAL A 405 -11.27 -20.78 -4.76
C VAL A 405 -10.48 -21.73 -5.66
N THR A 406 -9.16 -21.70 -5.50
CA THR A 406 -8.22 -22.48 -6.33
C THR A 406 -7.90 -23.82 -5.65
N PHE A 407 -8.01 -24.94 -6.39
CA PHE A 407 -7.64 -26.30 -5.93
C PHE A 407 -8.56 -26.92 -4.84
N PRO A 408 -8.45 -28.24 -4.49
CA PRO A 408 -9.01 -28.75 -3.24
C PRO A 408 -8.43 -28.03 -2.03
N TRP A 409 -9.21 -27.10 -1.48
CA TRP A 409 -8.82 -26.19 -0.40
C TRP A 409 -8.93 -26.78 1.01
N ARG A 410 -9.82 -27.77 1.21
CA ARG A 410 -10.08 -28.39 2.53
C ARG A 410 -8.80 -28.84 3.27
N PRO A 411 -7.90 -29.65 2.67
CA PRO A 411 -6.70 -30.12 3.39
C PRO A 411 -5.73 -28.99 3.76
N THR A 412 -5.73 -27.88 3.02
CA THR A 412 -4.85 -26.73 3.27
C THR A 412 -5.43 -25.78 4.31
N VAL A 413 -6.75 -25.58 4.29
CA VAL A 413 -7.44 -24.58 5.13
C VAL A 413 -7.79 -25.12 6.51
N GLU A 414 -8.05 -26.43 6.63
CA GLU A 414 -8.41 -27.05 7.91
C GLU A 414 -7.36 -26.81 9.02
N PRO A 415 -6.04 -26.99 8.77
CA PRO A 415 -5.02 -26.69 9.77
C PRO A 415 -5.01 -25.21 10.19
N TRP A 416 -5.25 -24.29 9.24
CA TRP A 416 -5.27 -22.86 9.51
C TRP A 416 -6.45 -22.48 10.41
N LEU A 417 -7.64 -23.04 10.15
CA LEU A 417 -8.83 -22.83 10.98
C LEU A 417 -8.67 -23.43 12.38
N ARG A 418 -8.05 -24.61 12.51
CA ARG A 418 -7.74 -25.19 13.82
C ARG A 418 -6.77 -24.31 14.62
N GLN A 419 -5.70 -23.82 13.99
CA GLN A 419 -4.77 -22.89 14.63
C GLN A 419 -5.46 -21.60 15.09
N LEU A 420 -6.38 -21.07 14.29
CA LEU A 420 -7.21 -19.92 14.65
C LEU A 420 -8.15 -20.26 15.82
N GLY A 421 -8.78 -21.45 15.81
CA GLY A 421 -9.65 -21.91 16.89
C GLY A 421 -8.93 -22.06 18.23
N ASP A 422 -7.70 -22.59 18.21
CA ASP A 422 -6.84 -22.68 19.39
C ASP A 422 -6.48 -21.29 19.94
N PHE A 423 -6.27 -20.33 19.05
CA PHE A 423 -6.01 -18.93 19.43
C PHE A 423 -7.25 -18.26 20.04
N ILE A 424 -8.42 -18.42 19.40
CA ILE A 424 -9.70 -17.89 19.90
C ILE A 424 -10.00 -18.43 21.30
N SER A 425 -9.78 -19.73 21.51
CA SER A 425 -10.03 -20.40 22.79
C SER A 425 -9.19 -19.85 23.94
N ARG A 426 -8.06 -19.19 23.66
CA ARG A 426 -7.22 -18.54 24.68
C ARG A 426 -7.71 -17.15 25.07
N SER A 427 -8.32 -16.40 24.15
CA SER A 427 -8.84 -15.06 24.41
C SER A 427 -9.97 -14.71 23.45
N GLN A 428 -11.21 -15.03 23.84
CA GLN A 428 -12.38 -14.85 22.99
C GLN A 428 -12.63 -13.38 22.63
N MET A 429 -12.70 -12.49 23.62
CA MET A 429 -13.00 -11.06 23.40
C MET A 429 -11.99 -10.37 22.48
N SER A 430 -10.69 -10.52 22.73
CA SER A 430 -9.64 -9.92 21.90
C SER A 430 -9.65 -10.48 20.47
N SER A 431 -9.92 -11.77 20.33
CA SER A 431 -9.97 -12.42 19.01
C SER A 431 -11.15 -11.95 18.18
N ARG A 432 -12.31 -11.68 18.81
CA ARG A 432 -13.50 -11.17 18.12
C ARG A 432 -13.29 -9.80 17.52
N SER A 433 -12.80 -8.85 18.32
CA SER A 433 -12.48 -7.50 17.85
C SER A 433 -11.50 -7.55 16.68
N LEU A 434 -10.48 -8.43 16.77
CA LEU A 434 -9.48 -8.58 15.71
C LEU A 434 -10.06 -9.18 14.42
N ILE A 435 -10.96 -10.17 14.50
CA ILE A 435 -11.62 -10.77 13.33
C ILE A 435 -12.59 -9.77 12.67
N GLN A 436 -13.37 -9.02 13.45
CA GLN A 436 -14.35 -8.07 12.93
C GLN A 436 -13.71 -6.96 12.08
N GLU A 437 -12.54 -6.48 12.52
CA GLU A 437 -11.81 -5.38 11.90
C GLU A 437 -10.64 -5.85 11.01
N HIS A 438 -10.57 -7.16 10.72
CA HIS A 438 -9.40 -7.74 10.05
C HIS A 438 -9.20 -7.19 8.62
N HIS A 439 -10.25 -7.20 7.79
CA HIS A 439 -10.28 -6.51 6.52
C HIS A 439 -11.22 -5.31 6.57
N ILE A 440 -10.69 -4.14 6.21
CA ILE A 440 -11.41 -2.88 6.12
C ILE A 440 -11.56 -2.45 4.66
N LEU A 441 -12.58 -1.65 4.38
CA LEU A 441 -12.76 -1.05 3.07
C LEU A 441 -11.61 -0.08 2.80
N TRP A 442 -10.84 -0.38 1.75
CA TRP A 442 -9.78 0.51 1.31
C TRP A 442 -10.38 1.77 0.68
N ASN A 443 -9.93 2.93 1.13
CA ASN A 443 -10.30 4.22 0.56
C ASN A 443 -9.04 4.92 0.04
N GLN A 444 -9.15 5.51 -1.14
CA GLN A 444 -8.05 6.29 -1.71
C GLN A 444 -7.74 7.49 -0.80
N PRO A 445 -6.45 7.78 -0.53
CA PRO A 445 -6.08 9.00 0.18
C PRO A 445 -6.58 10.24 -0.55
N ARG A 446 -7.22 11.15 0.19
CA ARG A 446 -7.76 12.41 -0.34
C ARG A 446 -7.51 13.54 0.65
N LEU A 447 -7.42 14.75 0.12
CA LEU A 447 -7.37 15.95 0.96
C LEU A 447 -8.73 16.21 1.59
N LEU A 448 -8.73 16.95 2.70
CA LEU A 448 -9.92 17.36 3.43
C LEU A 448 -10.96 17.96 2.48
N SER A 449 -12.22 17.53 2.54
CA SER A 449 -13.27 18.17 1.75
C SER A 449 -13.49 19.60 2.24
N LEU A 450 -13.32 20.57 1.35
CA LEU A 450 -13.48 21.99 1.67
C LEU A 450 -14.86 22.50 1.18
N PRO A 451 -15.51 23.42 1.90
CA PRO A 451 -16.76 24.04 1.44
C PRO A 451 -16.53 24.95 0.22
N ASP A 452 -17.54 25.09 -0.64
CA ASP A 452 -17.44 25.94 -1.83
C ASP A 452 -17.15 27.40 -1.51
N LEU A 453 -17.81 27.98 -0.50
CA LEU A 453 -17.62 29.38 -0.10
C LEU A 453 -16.51 29.49 0.95
N TYR A 454 -15.48 30.28 0.64
CA TYR A 454 -14.35 30.52 1.56
C TYR A 454 -14.80 31.13 2.90
N ASP A 455 -15.82 31.98 2.86
CA ASP A 455 -16.38 32.65 4.04
C ASP A 455 -16.77 31.66 5.15
N LYS A 456 -17.22 30.44 4.78
CA LYS A 456 -17.52 29.38 5.76
C LYS A 456 -16.26 28.92 6.52
N ILE A 457 -15.13 28.77 5.83
CA ILE A 457 -13.84 28.45 6.48
C ILE A 457 -13.41 29.61 7.34
N PHE A 458 -13.45 30.83 6.78
CA PHE A 458 -13.00 32.02 7.49
C PHE A 458 -13.78 32.20 8.78
N GLN A 459 -15.12 32.23 8.75
CA GLN A 459 -15.95 32.39 9.95
C GLN A 459 -15.75 31.26 10.97
N TYR A 460 -15.61 30.01 10.52
CA TYR A 460 -15.45 28.89 11.43
C TYR A 460 -14.12 28.95 12.18
N TYR A 461 -13.02 29.26 11.50
CA TYR A 461 -11.66 29.21 12.07
C TYR A 461 -11.13 30.56 12.56
N HIS A 462 -11.72 31.68 12.13
CA HIS A 462 -11.30 33.01 12.56
C HIS A 462 -11.41 33.13 14.08
N ARG A 463 -10.33 33.59 14.72
CA ARG A 463 -10.22 33.74 16.18
C ARG A 463 -10.35 32.45 17.00
N ARG A 464 -10.30 31.27 16.39
CA ARG A 464 -10.14 30.03 17.16
C ARG A 464 -8.76 29.98 17.81
N GLN A 465 -8.74 29.47 19.04
CA GLN A 465 -7.52 29.30 19.80
C GLN A 465 -6.80 28.02 19.37
N CYS A 466 -5.47 28.07 19.35
CA CYS A 466 -4.65 26.88 19.17
C CYS A 466 -4.91 25.88 20.30
N THR A 467 -4.96 24.59 19.96
CA THR A 467 -5.18 23.52 20.95
C THR A 467 -3.98 23.29 21.86
N GLN A 468 -2.78 23.76 21.46
CA GLN A 468 -1.54 23.59 22.22
C GLN A 468 -1.25 24.80 23.14
N CYS A 469 -1.22 26.02 22.59
CA CYS A 469 -0.85 27.22 23.36
C CYS A 469 -2.04 28.06 23.82
N HIS A 470 -3.27 27.72 23.40
CA HIS A 470 -4.51 28.44 23.72
C HIS A 470 -4.55 29.93 23.29
N SER A 471 -3.53 30.41 22.57
CA SER A 471 -3.56 31.72 21.93
C SER A 471 -4.20 31.64 20.54
N ILE A 472 -4.75 32.76 20.07
CA ILE A 472 -5.25 32.88 18.70
C ILE A 472 -4.06 33.07 17.76
N PRO A 473 -3.78 32.16 16.82
CA PRO A 473 -2.65 32.30 15.92
C PRO A 473 -2.87 33.44 14.92
N ARG A 474 -1.87 34.31 14.75
CA ARG A 474 -1.83 35.39 13.75
C ARG A 474 -2.00 34.85 12.32
N GLU A 475 -1.35 33.73 12.02
CA GLU A 475 -1.51 33.00 10.77
C GLU A 475 -2.16 31.63 11.06
N THR A 476 -3.47 31.65 11.34
CA THR A 476 -4.25 30.43 11.55
C THR A 476 -4.20 29.56 10.30
N SER A 477 -3.63 28.37 10.41
CA SER A 477 -3.42 27.47 9.28
C SER A 477 -4.02 26.10 9.52
N ILE A 478 -4.61 25.49 8.50
CA ILE A 478 -5.30 24.19 8.59
C ILE A 478 -4.52 23.18 7.76
N CYS A 479 -4.13 22.05 8.36
CA CYS A 479 -3.54 20.94 7.65
C CYS A 479 -4.61 20.25 6.77
N LEU A 480 -4.43 20.24 5.45
CA LEU A 480 -5.39 19.64 4.52
C LEU A 480 -5.37 18.10 4.54
N LEU A 481 -4.45 17.47 5.27
CA LEU A 481 -4.40 16.01 5.42
C LEU A 481 -5.31 15.51 6.54
N CYS A 482 -5.43 16.26 7.64
CA CYS A 482 -6.13 15.80 8.86
C CYS A 482 -7.10 16.82 9.46
N GLY A 483 -7.12 18.06 8.95
CA GLY A 483 -7.98 19.14 9.47
C GLY A 483 -7.50 19.81 10.76
N THR A 484 -6.33 19.42 11.30
CA THR A 484 -5.76 20.06 12.49
C THR A 484 -5.39 21.52 12.23
N LEU A 485 -5.72 22.39 13.18
CA LEU A 485 -5.32 23.81 13.22
C LEU A 485 -3.92 23.93 13.83
N VAL A 486 -3.03 24.64 13.15
CA VAL A 486 -1.59 24.69 13.42
C VAL A 486 -1.08 26.13 13.38
N CYS A 487 -0.18 26.47 14.31
CA CYS A 487 0.58 27.72 14.34
C CYS A 487 1.76 27.64 13.35
N LEU A 488 1.62 28.32 12.20
CA LEU A 488 2.59 28.19 11.10
C LEU A 488 3.92 28.94 11.35
N LYS A 489 3.86 30.22 11.70
CA LYS A 489 5.05 31.10 11.84
C LYS A 489 5.32 31.58 13.27
N GLU A 490 4.59 31.05 14.25
CA GLU A 490 4.71 31.52 15.63
C GLU A 490 5.70 30.67 16.44
N SER A 491 6.35 31.31 17.41
CA SER A 491 7.24 30.63 18.36
C SER A 491 6.48 29.94 19.50
N CYS A 492 5.17 30.16 19.64
CA CYS A 492 4.35 29.74 20.78
C CYS A 492 4.26 28.21 20.94
N CYS A 493 4.27 27.46 19.83
CA CYS A 493 4.15 25.99 19.81
C CYS A 493 5.45 25.31 19.34
N LYS A 494 6.59 25.99 19.50
CA LYS A 494 7.91 25.50 19.07
C LYS A 494 8.40 24.42 20.02
N GLN A 495 8.68 23.22 19.51
CA GLN A 495 9.21 22.10 20.28
C GLN A 495 10.65 21.82 19.88
N LEU A 496 11.60 21.79 20.82
CA LEU A 496 13.02 21.52 20.53
C LEU A 496 13.60 22.37 19.39
N SER A 497 13.18 23.63 19.31
CA SER A 497 13.49 24.57 18.24
C SER A 497 12.88 24.30 16.85
N ILE A 498 11.87 23.43 16.75
CA ILE A 498 11.12 23.13 15.52
C ILE A 498 9.72 23.75 15.64
N CYS A 499 9.33 24.57 14.66
CA CYS A 499 7.99 25.14 14.60
C CYS A 499 6.90 24.06 14.44
N GLU A 500 5.71 24.32 14.99
CA GLU A 500 4.61 23.34 15.03
C GLU A 500 4.25 22.82 13.64
N ALA A 501 4.18 23.67 12.61
CA ALA A 501 3.87 23.22 11.26
C ALA A 501 4.92 22.26 10.68
N VAL A 502 6.22 22.49 10.95
CA VAL A 502 7.27 21.55 10.52
C VAL A 502 7.11 20.22 11.24
N GLN A 503 6.94 20.24 12.56
CA GLN A 503 6.75 19.04 13.37
C GLN A 503 5.47 18.27 12.97
N HIS A 504 4.36 18.99 12.78
CA HIS A 504 3.10 18.42 12.31
C HIS A 504 3.21 17.82 10.91
N SER A 505 3.98 18.42 10.00
CA SER A 505 4.19 17.84 8.66
C SER A 505 4.89 16.48 8.76
N ILE A 506 5.83 16.36 9.71
CA ILE A 506 6.52 15.10 10.02
C ILE A 506 5.53 14.11 10.61
N ASP A 507 4.66 14.54 11.54
CA ASP A 507 3.66 13.73 12.26
C ASP A 507 2.51 13.22 11.41
N CYS A 508 1.90 14.11 10.64
CA CYS A 508 0.70 13.82 9.86
C CYS A 508 1.02 13.26 8.47
N GLY A 509 2.04 13.80 7.79
CA GLY A 509 2.29 13.51 6.37
C GLY A 509 3.68 12.95 6.07
N ALA A 510 4.37 12.42 7.09
CA ALA A 510 5.72 11.89 6.98
C ALA A 510 6.74 12.86 6.36
N GLY A 511 6.56 14.16 6.62
CA GLY A 511 7.39 15.25 6.13
C GLY A 511 6.82 15.98 4.91
N THR A 512 5.63 15.61 4.41
CA THR A 512 4.93 16.37 3.37
C THR A 512 3.54 16.78 3.85
N ALA A 513 3.25 18.08 3.90
CA ALA A 513 1.92 18.56 4.28
C ALA A 513 1.56 19.86 3.56
N MET A 514 0.26 20.05 3.33
CA MET A 514 -0.31 21.24 2.69
C MET A 514 -1.18 21.97 3.70
N TYR A 515 -0.90 23.25 3.89
CA TYR A 515 -1.56 24.10 4.88
C TYR A 515 -2.36 25.19 4.19
N LEU A 516 -3.66 25.24 4.44
CA LEU A 516 -4.49 26.39 4.06
C LEU A 516 -4.37 27.47 5.12
N VAL A 517 -3.79 28.62 4.76
CA VAL A 517 -3.64 29.78 5.64
C VAL A 517 -4.93 30.60 5.61
N VAL A 518 -5.74 30.51 6.66
CA VAL A 518 -7.09 31.09 6.75
C VAL A 518 -7.08 32.62 6.65
N THR A 519 -5.99 33.28 7.05
CA THR A 519 -5.88 34.74 6.98
C THR A 519 -5.50 35.26 5.59
N SER A 520 -5.07 34.40 4.67
CA SER A 520 -4.62 34.82 3.34
C SER A 520 -5.12 33.97 2.16
N SER A 521 -5.89 32.90 2.43
CA SER A 521 -6.40 31.90 1.48
C SER A 521 -5.35 31.04 0.75
N TYR A 522 -4.07 31.30 0.96
CA TYR A 522 -3.01 30.56 0.27
C TYR A 522 -2.72 29.20 0.87
N ILE A 523 -2.21 28.32 0.02
CA ILE A 523 -1.64 27.03 0.39
C ILE A 523 -0.13 27.16 0.52
N ILE A 524 0.38 26.73 1.68
CA ILE A 524 1.82 26.50 1.90
C ILE A 524 2.06 25.00 1.91
N VAL A 525 3.02 24.55 1.11
CA VAL A 525 3.44 23.14 1.07
C VAL A 525 4.77 23.02 1.77
N ILE A 526 4.82 22.19 2.81
CA ILE A 526 6.06 21.75 3.45
C ILE A 526 6.41 20.39 2.85
N ARG A 527 7.68 20.22 2.45
CA ARG A 527 8.26 18.95 2.02
C ARG A 527 9.69 18.83 2.55
N GLY A 528 9.89 17.89 3.45
CA GLY A 528 11.18 17.62 4.07
C GLY A 528 11.70 18.84 4.85
N LYS A 529 12.69 19.52 4.27
CA LYS A 529 13.33 20.72 4.85
C LYS A 529 12.99 22.01 4.08
N ARG A 530 12.11 21.90 3.10
CA ARG A 530 11.75 22.98 2.19
C ARG A 530 10.28 23.30 2.32
N ALA A 531 9.95 24.57 2.12
CA ALA A 531 8.58 25.02 1.98
C ALA A 531 8.43 25.83 0.71
N CYS A 532 7.23 25.85 0.14
CA CYS A 532 6.88 26.73 -0.96
C CYS A 532 5.46 27.27 -0.82
N LEU A 533 5.24 28.48 -1.33
CA LEU A 533 3.91 29.02 -1.58
C LEU A 533 3.39 28.38 -2.86
N TRP A 534 2.26 27.67 -2.78
CA TRP A 534 1.66 27.00 -3.93
C TRP A 534 0.68 27.90 -4.70
N GLY A 535 -0.03 28.77 -3.99
CA GLY A 535 -1.10 29.63 -4.54
C GLY A 535 -2.40 29.45 -3.77
N SER A 536 -3.52 29.96 -4.28
CA SER A 536 -4.84 29.76 -3.67
C SER A 536 -5.67 28.72 -4.41
N VAL A 537 -6.45 27.94 -3.67
CA VAL A 537 -7.51 27.06 -4.21
C VAL A 537 -8.87 27.75 -4.24
N TYR A 538 -8.95 28.98 -3.71
CA TYR A 538 -10.14 29.81 -3.69
C TYR A 538 -9.96 31.02 -4.61
N LEU A 539 -10.88 31.19 -5.54
CA LEU A 539 -10.84 32.24 -6.56
C LEU A 539 -12.11 33.08 -6.52
N ASP A 540 -12.03 34.33 -6.95
CA ASP A 540 -13.22 35.15 -7.15
C ASP A 540 -14.02 34.68 -8.38
N SER A 541 -15.16 35.34 -8.64
CA SER A 541 -16.02 35.05 -9.80
C SER A 541 -15.34 35.23 -11.15
N PHE A 542 -14.18 35.88 -11.21
CA PHE A 542 -13.39 36.10 -12.42
C PHE A 542 -12.20 35.13 -12.53
N GLY A 543 -12.04 34.20 -11.58
CA GLY A 543 -10.94 33.24 -11.54
C GLY A 543 -9.63 33.82 -10.99
N GLU A 544 -9.68 34.97 -10.32
CA GLU A 544 -8.50 35.62 -9.74
C GLU A 544 -8.31 35.25 -8.27
N GLU A 545 -7.05 35.19 -7.83
CA GLU A 545 -6.71 35.09 -6.41
C GLU A 545 -6.93 36.44 -5.71
N ASP A 546 -7.43 36.43 -4.47
CA ASP A 546 -7.43 37.61 -3.61
C ASP A 546 -6.26 37.55 -2.62
N ARG A 547 -5.18 38.23 -3.00
CA ARG A 547 -3.93 38.20 -2.24
C ARG A 547 -4.13 38.80 -0.85
N GLU A 548 -3.87 38.00 0.18
CA GLU A 548 -4.02 38.41 1.59
C GLU A 548 -5.44 38.91 1.92
N LEU A 549 -6.45 38.50 1.13
CA LEU A 549 -7.86 38.91 1.30
C LEU A 549 -8.07 40.43 1.27
N LYS A 550 -7.21 41.19 0.57
CA LYS A 550 -7.25 42.66 0.54
C LYS A 550 -8.43 43.23 -0.23
N ARG A 551 -8.92 42.52 -1.26
CA ARG A 551 -10.04 42.99 -2.09
C ARG A 551 -11.38 42.75 -1.40
N GLY A 552 -11.46 41.76 -0.50
CA GLY A 552 -12.68 41.43 0.23
C GLY A 552 -13.78 40.87 -0.66
N LYS A 553 -13.44 40.33 -1.84
CA LYS A 553 -14.40 39.72 -2.75
C LYS A 553 -14.79 38.33 -2.27
N PRO A 554 -16.02 37.86 -2.53
CA PRO A 554 -16.38 36.47 -2.24
C PRO A 554 -15.49 35.53 -3.06
N LEU A 555 -14.95 34.51 -2.39
CA LEU A 555 -14.11 33.48 -3.01
C LEU A 555 -14.78 32.12 -2.98
N TYR A 556 -14.57 31.37 -4.06
CA TYR A 556 -15.17 30.08 -4.35
C TYR A 556 -14.09 29.03 -4.58
N LEU A 557 -14.32 27.81 -4.09
CA LEU A 557 -13.41 26.68 -4.28
C LEU A 557 -13.31 26.34 -5.77
N SER A 558 -12.11 26.42 -6.31
CA SER A 558 -11.83 25.98 -7.66
C SER A 558 -11.58 24.47 -7.66
N ALA A 559 -12.56 23.69 -8.13
CA ALA A 559 -12.46 22.24 -8.22
C ALA A 559 -11.20 21.78 -8.97
N SER A 560 -10.88 22.43 -10.09
CA SER A 560 -9.70 22.11 -10.91
C SER A 560 -8.38 22.37 -10.19
N ARG A 561 -8.26 23.49 -9.44
CA ARG A 561 -7.06 23.76 -8.63
C ARG A 561 -6.93 22.81 -7.45
N TYR A 562 -8.05 22.49 -6.80
CA TYR A 562 -8.05 21.56 -5.67
C TYR A 562 -7.67 20.14 -6.11
N GLU A 563 -8.20 19.69 -7.25
CA GLU A 563 -7.82 18.43 -7.86
C GLU A 563 -6.33 18.42 -8.24
N LEU A 564 -5.81 19.49 -8.85
CA LEU A 564 -4.39 19.61 -9.17
C LEU A 564 -3.50 19.51 -7.91
N LEU A 565 -3.89 20.16 -6.82
CA LEU A 565 -3.18 20.08 -5.54
C LEU A 565 -3.13 18.63 -5.02
N GLN A 566 -4.27 17.94 -5.02
CA GLN A 566 -4.36 16.54 -4.61
C GLN A 566 -3.55 15.62 -5.53
N GLN A 567 -3.61 15.83 -6.84
CA GLN A 567 -2.84 15.07 -7.84
C GLN A 567 -1.33 15.23 -7.62
N GLN A 568 -0.85 16.45 -7.34
CA GLN A 568 0.57 16.70 -7.05
C GLN A 568 1.04 16.02 -5.76
N TRP A 569 0.17 15.97 -4.75
CA TRP A 569 0.43 15.26 -3.50
C TRP A 569 0.50 13.74 -3.72
N LEU A 570 -0.53 13.13 -4.33
CA LEU A 570 -0.59 11.69 -4.61
C LEU A 570 0.55 11.22 -5.52
N ALA A 571 0.96 12.05 -6.47
CA ALA A 571 2.09 11.75 -7.36
C ALA A 571 3.45 12.04 -6.73
N HIS A 572 3.52 12.67 -5.55
CA HIS A 572 4.74 13.21 -4.92
C HIS A 572 5.53 14.16 -5.85
N ARG A 573 4.87 14.96 -6.69
CA ARG A 573 5.49 15.77 -7.76
C ARG A 573 5.60 17.27 -7.48
N PHE A 574 5.43 17.72 -6.24
CA PHE A 574 5.55 19.14 -5.89
C PHE A 574 6.88 19.77 -6.37
N ASP A 575 8.00 19.06 -6.24
CA ASP A 575 9.33 19.54 -6.67
C ASP A 575 9.46 19.72 -8.20
N HIS A 576 8.63 19.02 -8.99
CA HIS A 576 8.68 19.11 -10.46
C HIS A 576 7.84 20.27 -10.98
N MET A 577 6.79 20.65 -10.25
CA MET A 577 5.82 21.66 -10.69
C MET A 577 6.08 23.02 -10.06
N ASN A 578 6.49 23.07 -8.78
CA ASN A 578 6.80 24.33 -8.09
C ASN A 578 8.31 24.57 -8.06
N LYS A 579 8.74 25.74 -8.54
CA LYS A 579 10.17 26.13 -8.62
C LYS A 579 10.62 27.02 -7.46
N LYS A 580 9.71 27.49 -6.60
CA LYS A 580 10.01 28.49 -5.55
C LYS A 580 10.11 27.84 -4.16
N TRP A 581 11.05 26.93 -4.00
CA TRP A 581 11.33 26.30 -2.71
C TRP A 581 12.32 27.11 -1.88
N VAL A 582 12.02 27.28 -0.60
CA VAL A 582 12.91 27.91 0.39
C VAL A 582 13.23 26.93 1.51
N TRP A 583 14.45 27.00 2.03
CA TRP A 583 14.85 26.25 3.22
C TRP A 583 14.22 26.91 4.45
N HIS A 584 13.32 26.20 5.13
CA HIS A 584 12.70 26.74 6.35
C HIS A 584 13.65 26.64 7.56
N ARG A 585 14.66 25.75 7.57
CA ARG A 585 15.59 25.62 8.72
C ARG A 585 14.86 25.47 10.06
N ASP A 586 13.78 24.70 10.02
CA ASP A 586 12.87 24.46 11.15
C ASP A 586 12.20 25.74 11.73
N ALA A 587 12.22 26.84 10.96
CA ALA A 587 11.60 28.13 11.22
C ALA A 587 10.82 28.61 9.97
N LEU A 588 9.49 28.67 10.06
CA LEU A 588 8.63 29.13 8.96
C LEU A 588 8.24 30.60 9.10
#